data_AF-A0A1M6PHR7-F1
#
_entry.id   AF-A0A1M6PHR7-F1
#
_cell.length_a   1.000
_cell.length_b   1.000
_cell.length_c   1.000
_cell.angle_alpha   90.00
_cell.angle_beta   90.00
_cell.angle_gamma   90.00
#
_symmetry.space_group_name_H-M   'P 1'
#
loop_
_entity.id
_entity.type
_entity.pdbx_description
1 polymer ?
#
loop_
_entity_poly.entity_id
_entity_poly.type
_entity_poly.pdbx_seq_one_letter_code
_entity_poly.pdbx_strand_id
1 'polypeptide(L)'
;MIVSFIKGYINLDLWALLPALGLLTFAVSFISVYGFRASLISFSGLMALALSFARDSEGLEIYEYALLMGLGGLWYLLLSKIWYRVNPKAETEEFLSETYVLTAEFLETRGKLVDPKENRENLQSKLLKLQRDLTKNHETLREILILSRKSSGRSNYQDKRLLIFAQLIEIHESAIANPVNYERMDALFNEHPQYVNRFQDLIFEMSSQLRTIYEAGNDKNKLPKNDSLKECIENVRLEM
;
A
#
# COMPACT_ATOMS: atom_id res chain seq x y z
N MET A 1 15.00 11.55 24.08
CA MET A 1 14.88 11.56 25.56
C MET A 1 15.78 10.51 26.21
N ILE A 2 15.54 9.21 26.04
CA ILE A 2 16.35 8.13 26.69
C ILE A 2 17.83 8.17 26.27
N VAL A 3 18.11 8.36 24.97
CA VAL A 3 19.48 8.43 24.43
C VAL A 3 20.26 9.63 24.99
N SER A 4 19.61 10.79 25.10
CA SER A 4 20.20 12.02 25.62
C SER A 4 20.46 11.95 27.14
N PHE A 5 19.59 11.26 27.89
CA PHE A 5 19.79 10.96 29.31
C PHE A 5 20.98 10.00 29.53
N ILE A 6 21.15 9.00 28.66
CA ILE A 6 22.27 8.04 28.73
C ILE A 6 23.62 8.74 28.42
N LYS A 7 23.65 9.65 27.44
CA LYS A 7 24.85 10.46 27.12
C LYS A 7 25.27 11.39 28.27
N GLY A 8 24.32 11.90 29.06
CA GLY A 8 24.60 12.89 30.11
C GLY A 8 24.98 12.33 31.48
N TYR A 9 24.47 11.15 31.85
CA TYR A 9 24.72 10.60 33.19
C TYR A 9 25.91 9.66 33.26
N ILE A 10 26.44 9.24 32.11
CA ILE A 10 27.52 8.26 32.04
C ILE A 10 28.64 8.87 31.23
N ASN A 11 29.74 9.22 31.90
CA ASN A 11 31.06 9.35 31.26
C ASN A 11 31.46 7.96 30.74
N LEU A 12 30.80 7.47 29.68
CA LEU A 12 31.20 6.27 28.99
C LEU A 12 32.46 6.62 28.21
N ASP A 13 33.57 5.96 28.54
CA ASP A 13 34.69 5.85 27.62
C ASP A 13 34.16 5.48 26.22
N LEU A 14 34.79 6.01 25.17
CA LEU A 14 34.39 5.80 23.77
C LEU A 14 34.09 4.32 23.46
N TRP A 15 34.81 3.42 24.14
CA TRP A 15 34.69 1.98 24.09
C TRP A 15 33.37 1.40 24.60
N ALA A 16 32.72 2.04 25.58
CA ALA A 16 31.45 1.60 26.13
C ALA A 16 30.24 2.28 25.44
N LEU A 17 30.46 3.45 24.83
CA LEU A 17 29.44 4.15 24.04
C LEU A 17 29.12 3.44 22.71
N LEU A 18 30.14 2.91 22.02
CA LEU A 18 30.00 2.15 20.78
C LEU A 18 29.03 0.93 20.90
N PRO A 19 29.21 0.00 21.85
CA PRO A 19 28.31 -1.14 22.00
C PRO A 19 26.93 -0.71 22.50
N ALA A 20 26.83 0.32 23.35
CA ALA A 20 25.55 0.86 23.79
C ALA A 20 24.74 1.43 22.61
N LEU A 21 25.38 2.20 21.73
CA LEU A 21 24.76 2.74 20.53
C LEU A 21 24.36 1.63 19.54
N GLY A 22 25.22 0.63 19.36
CA GLY A 22 24.91 -0.54 18.53
C GLY A 22 23.67 -1.29 19.04
N LEU A 23 23.60 -1.54 20.34
CA LEU A 23 22.47 -2.22 20.97
C LEU A 23 21.18 -1.40 20.88
N LEU A 24 21.26 -0.08 21.09
CA LEU A 24 20.10 0.81 21.02
C LEU A 24 19.59 0.97 19.58
N THR A 25 20.51 1.13 18.62
CA THR A 25 20.19 1.14 17.18
C THR A 25 19.55 -0.18 16.76
N PHE A 26 20.11 -1.31 17.20
CA PHE A 26 19.56 -2.63 16.94
C PHE A 26 18.16 -2.80 17.53
N ALA A 27 17.97 -2.44 18.81
CA ALA A 27 16.67 -2.54 19.48
C ALA A 27 15.60 -1.69 18.79
N VAL A 28 15.93 -0.45 18.39
CA VAL A 28 15.00 0.42 17.65
C VAL A 28 14.74 -0.14 16.25
N SER A 29 15.76 -0.65 15.56
CA SER A 29 15.62 -1.26 14.23
C SER A 29 14.76 -2.53 14.26
N PHE A 30 14.85 -3.32 15.32
CA PHE A 30 14.10 -4.56 15.49
C PHE A 30 12.58 -4.32 15.52
N ILE A 31 12.14 -3.15 15.98
CA ILE A 31 10.72 -2.75 15.94
C ILE A 31 10.18 -2.76 14.50
N SER A 32 11.02 -2.49 13.49
CA SER A 32 10.61 -2.47 12.08
C SER A 32 10.13 -3.83 11.54
N VAL A 33 10.42 -4.94 12.23
CA VAL A 33 9.99 -6.29 11.81
C VAL A 33 8.48 -6.49 12.00
N TYR A 34 7.84 -5.74 12.91
CA TYR A 34 6.42 -5.89 13.23
C TYR A 34 5.46 -5.20 12.25
N GLY A 35 5.91 -4.93 11.02
CA GLY A 35 5.08 -4.39 9.94
C GLY A 35 5.28 -2.90 9.66
N PHE A 36 4.47 -2.37 8.74
CA PHE A 36 4.70 -1.04 8.15
C PHE A 36 4.60 0.10 9.17
N ARG A 37 3.60 0.09 10.06
CA ARG A 37 3.47 1.12 11.12
C ARG A 37 4.63 1.09 12.10
N ALA A 38 5.08 -0.11 12.48
CA ALA A 38 6.21 -0.29 13.38
C ALA A 38 7.54 0.16 12.72
N SER A 39 7.67 -0.04 11.40
CA SER A 39 8.77 0.50 10.60
C SER A 39 8.85 2.03 10.65
N LEU A 40 7.72 2.74 10.55
CA LEU A 40 7.70 4.20 10.67
C LEU A 40 8.11 4.69 12.08
N ILE A 41 7.72 3.97 13.13
CA ILE A 41 8.14 4.26 14.51
C ILE A 41 9.65 4.04 14.66
N SER A 42 10.17 2.92 14.13
CA SER A 42 11.59 2.60 14.11
C SER A 42 12.40 3.68 13.39
N PHE A 43 11.96 4.10 12.21
CA PHE A 43 12.57 5.18 11.43
C PHE A 43 12.63 6.49 12.21
N SER A 44 11.51 6.92 12.82
CA SER A 44 11.50 8.12 13.65
C SER A 44 12.42 8.00 14.87
N GLY A 45 12.51 6.82 15.48
CA GLY A 45 13.41 6.55 16.60
C GLY A 45 14.88 6.64 16.22
N LEU A 46 15.27 6.06 15.09
CA LEU A 46 16.62 6.14 14.54
C LEU A 46 16.98 7.58 14.15
N MET A 47 16.05 8.32 13.54
CA MET A 47 16.24 9.73 13.22
C MET A 47 16.45 10.57 14.50
N ALA A 48 15.65 10.36 15.53
CA ALA A 48 15.81 11.04 16.82
C ALA A 48 17.15 10.69 17.49
N LEU A 49 17.61 9.44 17.35
CA LEU A 49 18.92 9.01 17.83
C LEU A 49 20.04 9.72 17.07
N ALA A 50 20.01 9.74 15.74
CA ALA A 50 20.99 10.44 14.91
C ALA A 50 21.05 11.94 15.23
N LEU A 51 19.89 12.60 15.33
CA LEU A 51 19.77 14.02 15.70
C LEU A 51 20.29 14.31 17.12
N SER A 52 20.18 13.36 18.05
CA SER A 52 20.72 13.51 19.40
C SER A 52 22.25 13.48 19.45
N PHE A 53 22.92 12.92 18.45
CA PHE A 53 24.38 12.91 18.35
C PHE A 53 24.93 14.04 17.47
N ALA A 54 24.12 14.63 16.60
CA ALA A 54 24.53 15.70 15.69
C ALA A 54 24.80 17.07 16.35
N ARG A 55 24.49 17.23 17.65
CA ARG A 55 24.70 18.48 18.39
C ARG A 55 25.70 18.28 19.53
N ASP A 56 26.78 19.05 19.52
CA ASP A 56 27.67 19.21 20.67
C ASP A 56 27.06 20.22 21.65
N SER A 57 26.91 19.78 22.89
CA SER A 57 26.19 20.48 23.95
C SER A 57 27.06 21.59 24.55
N GLU A 58 27.24 22.71 23.86
CA GLU A 58 28.05 23.83 24.37
C GLU A 58 27.24 24.92 25.11
N GLY A 59 25.90 24.85 25.18
CA GLY A 59 25.13 25.99 25.75
C GLY A 59 23.83 25.73 26.49
N LEU A 60 23.30 24.50 26.54
CA LEU A 60 22.06 24.18 27.27
C LEU A 60 22.30 22.95 28.15
N GLU A 61 21.74 22.96 29.36
CA GLU A 61 21.77 21.76 30.21
C GLU A 61 21.05 20.61 29.50
N ILE A 62 21.58 19.40 29.62
CA ILE A 62 21.07 18.20 28.94
C ILE A 62 19.58 17.96 29.26
N TYR A 63 19.14 18.40 30.44
CA TYR A 63 17.75 18.37 30.87
C TYR A 63 16.85 19.29 30.03
N GLU A 64 17.28 20.54 29.78
CA GLU A 64 16.52 21.50 28.97
C GLU A 64 16.35 21.01 27.53
N TYR A 65 17.41 20.41 26.96
CA TYR A 65 17.34 19.82 25.63
C TYR A 65 16.37 18.63 25.58
N ALA A 66 16.41 17.74 26.57
CA ALA A 66 15.48 16.62 26.67
C ALA A 66 14.02 17.10 26.82
N LEU A 67 13.79 18.17 27.58
CA LEU A 67 12.47 18.76 27.80
C LEU A 67 11.95 19.43 26.52
N LEU A 68 12.76 20.24 25.84
CA LEU A 68 12.41 20.87 24.56
C LEU A 68 12.10 19.82 23.48
N MET A 69 12.89 18.74 23.40
CA MET A 69 12.64 17.64 22.46
C MET A 69 11.35 16.88 22.80
N GLY A 70 11.06 16.69 24.10
CA GLY A 70 9.79 16.12 24.57
C GLY A 70 8.59 17.01 24.26
N LEU A 71 8.72 18.32 24.47
CA LEU A 71 7.69 19.30 24.18
C LEU A 71 7.39 19.38 22.68
N GLY A 72 8.42 19.34 21.83
CA GLY A 72 8.28 19.26 20.38
C GLY A 72 7.55 17.99 19.92
N GLY A 73 7.87 16.83 20.53
CA GLY A 73 7.14 15.58 20.28
C GLY A 73 5.67 15.64 20.69
N LEU A 74 5.38 16.23 21.85
CA LEU A 74 4.00 16.46 22.32
C LEU A 74 3.23 17.42 21.40
N TRP A 75 3.88 18.49 20.94
CA TRP A 75 3.29 19.43 19.98
C TRP A 75 2.94 18.75 18.66
N TYR A 76 3.87 17.97 18.12
CA TYR A 76 3.63 17.18 16.91
C TYR A 76 2.47 16.19 17.08
N LEU A 77 2.40 15.51 18.22
CA LEU A 77 1.32 14.57 18.53
C LEU A 77 -0.05 15.28 18.57
N LEU A 78 -0.12 16.46 19.20
CA LEU A 78 -1.32 17.29 19.21
C LEU A 78 -1.75 17.69 17.80
N LEU A 79 -0.81 18.21 17.00
CA LEU A 79 -1.08 18.63 15.63
C LEU A 79 -1.55 17.45 14.76
N SER A 80 -0.90 16.30 14.88
CA SER A 80 -1.27 15.06 14.18
C SER A 80 -2.68 14.61 14.56
N LYS A 81 -3.04 14.66 15.85
CA LYS A 81 -4.41 14.32 16.30
C LYS A 81 -5.47 15.29 15.77
N ILE A 82 -5.17 16.58 15.72
CA ILE A 82 -6.08 17.58 15.15
C ILE A 82 -6.31 17.26 13.66
N TRP A 83 -5.24 17.00 12.91
CA TRP A 83 -5.33 16.66 11.50
C TRP A 83 -6.15 15.39 11.25
N TYR A 84 -5.90 14.34 12.02
CA TYR A 84 -6.67 13.09 11.95
C TYR A 84 -8.16 13.30 12.23
N ARG A 85 -8.50 14.22 13.16
CA ARG A 85 -9.90 14.55 13.46
C ARG A 85 -10.59 15.31 12.33
N VAL A 86 -9.86 16.13 11.58
CA VAL A 86 -10.41 16.88 10.44
C VAL A 86 -10.71 15.95 9.26
N ASN A 87 -9.87 14.95 8.99
CA ASN A 87 -10.07 14.05 7.85
C ASN A 87 -9.81 12.56 8.17
N PRO A 88 -10.64 11.92 9.02
CA PRO A 88 -10.42 10.55 9.47
C PRO A 88 -10.61 9.49 8.37
N LYS A 89 -11.11 9.89 7.19
CA LYS A 89 -11.43 9.00 6.07
C LYS A 89 -10.38 9.04 4.95
N ALA A 90 -9.47 10.01 4.97
CA ALA A 90 -8.48 10.20 3.91
C ALA A 90 -7.63 8.95 3.70
N GLU A 91 -7.11 8.37 4.78
CA GLU A 91 -6.25 7.18 4.72
C GLU A 91 -6.98 6.00 4.05
N THR A 92 -8.25 5.75 4.39
CA THR A 92 -9.02 4.68 3.76
C THR A 92 -9.26 4.93 2.27
N GLU A 93 -9.60 6.16 1.88
CA GLU A 93 -9.82 6.50 0.46
C GLU A 93 -8.53 6.45 -0.35
N GLU A 94 -7.39 6.86 0.21
CA GLU A 94 -6.09 6.84 -0.44
C GLU A 94 -5.67 5.40 -0.78
N PHE A 95 -5.62 4.53 0.22
CA PHE A 95 -5.26 3.12 0.04
C PHE A 95 -6.25 2.36 -0.86
N LEU A 96 -7.54 2.69 -0.78
CA LEU A 96 -8.55 2.10 -1.68
C LEU A 96 -8.37 2.58 -3.12
N SER A 97 -8.09 3.86 -3.31
CA SER A 97 -7.81 4.46 -4.63
C SER A 97 -6.58 3.83 -5.27
N GLU A 98 -5.51 3.66 -4.50
CA GLU A 98 -4.30 2.96 -4.92
C GLU A 98 -4.59 1.50 -5.28
N THR A 99 -5.48 0.82 -4.54
CA THR A 99 -5.89 -0.55 -4.87
C THR A 99 -6.58 -0.61 -6.23
N TYR A 100 -7.47 0.33 -6.57
CA TYR A 100 -8.09 0.34 -7.91
C TYR A 100 -7.06 0.44 -9.03
N VAL A 101 -6.07 1.34 -8.89
CA VAL A 101 -5.02 1.55 -9.89
C VAL A 101 -4.14 0.32 -10.01
N LEU A 102 -3.70 -0.25 -8.89
CA LEU A 102 -2.87 -1.46 -8.89
C LEU A 102 -3.62 -2.66 -9.49
N THR A 103 -4.92 -2.83 -9.18
CA THR A 103 -5.74 -3.89 -9.80
C THR A 103 -5.92 -3.65 -11.29
N ALA A 104 -6.13 -2.39 -11.72
CA ALA A 104 -6.23 -2.05 -13.13
C ALA A 104 -4.94 -2.37 -13.90
N GLU A 105 -3.78 -1.98 -13.36
CA GLU A 105 -2.47 -2.27 -13.96
C GLU A 105 -2.15 -3.76 -13.99
N PHE A 106 -2.56 -4.49 -12.95
CA PHE A 106 -2.44 -5.95 -12.90
C PHE A 106 -3.26 -6.63 -14.00
N LEU A 107 -4.53 -6.25 -14.15
CA LEU A 107 -5.40 -6.77 -15.21
C LEU A 107 -4.86 -6.39 -16.60
N GLU A 108 -4.45 -5.15 -16.81
CA GLU A 108 -3.87 -4.71 -18.09
C GLU A 108 -2.59 -5.48 -18.44
N THR A 109 -1.69 -5.66 -17.47
CA THR A 109 -0.43 -6.41 -17.68
C THR A 109 -0.74 -7.87 -18.04
N ARG A 110 -1.77 -8.46 -17.40
CA ARG A 110 -2.24 -9.81 -17.73
C ARG A 110 -2.88 -9.88 -19.12
N GLY A 111 -3.66 -8.89 -19.52
CA GLY A 111 -4.19 -8.78 -20.88
C GLY A 111 -3.08 -8.65 -21.93
N LYS A 112 -1.98 -7.95 -21.62
CA LYS A 112 -0.81 -7.84 -22.51
C LYS A 112 -0.03 -9.15 -22.65
N LEU A 113 0.03 -9.97 -21.60
CA LEU A 113 0.68 -11.30 -21.66
C LEU A 113 0.03 -12.26 -22.65
N VAL A 114 -1.22 -11.99 -23.02
CA VAL A 114 -1.95 -12.78 -24.00
C VAL A 114 -1.39 -12.59 -25.41
N ASP A 115 -0.84 -11.41 -25.75
CA ASP A 115 -0.27 -11.16 -27.07
C ASP A 115 1.10 -11.88 -27.23
N PRO A 116 1.27 -12.74 -28.23
CA PRO A 116 2.53 -13.43 -28.49
C PRO A 116 3.67 -12.51 -28.98
N LYS A 117 3.38 -11.28 -29.40
CA LYS A 117 4.40 -10.32 -29.89
C LYS A 117 5.15 -9.59 -28.77
N GLU A 118 4.62 -9.61 -27.56
CA GLU A 118 5.15 -8.88 -26.41
C GLU A 118 6.27 -9.64 -25.69
N ASN A 119 7.14 -8.91 -24.98
CA ASN A 119 8.20 -9.53 -24.18
C ASN A 119 7.62 -10.17 -22.90
N ARG A 120 7.28 -11.45 -23.00
CA ARG A 120 6.63 -12.22 -21.91
C ARG A 120 7.46 -12.27 -20.63
N GLU A 121 8.79 -12.38 -20.70
CA GLU A 121 9.63 -12.42 -19.48
C GLU A 121 9.53 -11.11 -18.68
N ASN A 122 9.62 -9.97 -19.37
CA ASN A 122 9.50 -8.66 -18.71
C ASN A 122 8.10 -8.49 -18.11
N LEU A 123 7.05 -8.81 -18.87
CA LEU A 123 5.67 -8.70 -18.41
C LEU A 123 5.36 -9.64 -17.24
N GLN A 124 5.92 -10.85 -17.21
CA GLN A 124 5.78 -11.77 -16.07
C GLN A 124 6.49 -11.22 -14.82
N SER A 125 7.70 -10.67 -14.97
CA SER A 125 8.40 -10.00 -13.86
C SER A 125 7.60 -8.81 -13.32
N LYS A 126 7.04 -7.99 -14.22
CA LYS A 126 6.15 -6.89 -13.85
C LYS A 126 4.90 -7.37 -13.14
N LEU A 127 4.26 -8.44 -13.63
CA LEU A 127 3.07 -9.03 -13.01
C LEU A 127 3.36 -9.52 -11.59
N LEU A 128 4.50 -10.19 -11.37
CA LEU A 128 4.92 -10.64 -10.04
C LEU A 128 5.18 -9.47 -9.09
N LYS A 129 5.74 -8.36 -9.59
CA LYS A 129 5.91 -7.14 -8.79
C LYS A 129 4.56 -6.55 -8.40
N LEU A 130 3.65 -6.38 -9.36
CA LEU A 130 2.29 -5.87 -9.11
C LEU A 130 1.51 -6.74 -8.12
N GLN A 131 1.66 -8.06 -8.19
CA GLN A 131 1.03 -8.99 -7.25
C GLN A 131 1.53 -8.78 -5.81
N ARG A 132 2.84 -8.55 -5.63
CA ARG A 132 3.42 -8.25 -4.31
C ARG A 132 2.89 -6.91 -3.79
N ASP A 133 2.90 -5.88 -4.63
CA ASP A 133 2.45 -4.54 -4.28
C ASP A 133 0.96 -4.54 -3.91
N LEU A 134 0.11 -5.22 -4.69
CA LEU A 134 -1.31 -5.46 -4.37
C LEU A 134 -1.50 -6.16 -3.03
N THR A 135 -0.73 -7.21 -2.76
CA THR A 135 -0.85 -7.99 -1.52
C THR A 135 -0.50 -7.12 -0.31
N LYS A 136 0.57 -6.33 -0.40
CA LYS A 136 0.96 -5.37 0.64
C LYS A 136 -0.10 -4.29 0.85
N ASN A 137 -0.68 -3.79 -0.24
CA ASN A 137 -1.75 -2.80 -0.17
C ASN A 137 -3.01 -3.38 0.47
N HIS A 138 -3.38 -4.61 0.14
CA HIS A 138 -4.50 -5.33 0.76
C HIS A 138 -4.30 -5.54 2.25
N GLU A 139 -3.09 -5.90 2.69
CA GLU A 139 -2.78 -6.05 4.13
C GLU A 139 -2.97 -4.73 4.88
N THR A 140 -2.44 -3.64 4.32
CA THR A 140 -2.53 -2.30 4.92
C THR A 140 -3.98 -1.81 4.97
N LEU A 141 -4.71 -1.94 3.87
CA LEU A 141 -6.12 -1.54 3.79
C LEU A 141 -7.01 -2.38 4.72
N ARG A 142 -6.74 -3.68 4.86
CA ARG A 142 -7.42 -4.54 5.83
C ARG A 142 -7.20 -4.07 7.27
N GLU A 143 -5.96 -3.73 7.63
CA GLU A 143 -5.64 -3.20 8.96
C GLU A 143 -6.41 -1.90 9.23
N ILE A 144 -6.39 -0.96 8.29
CA ILE A 144 -7.10 0.33 8.38
C ILE A 144 -8.61 0.11 8.58
N LEU A 145 -9.23 -0.76 7.77
CA LEU A 145 -10.67 -1.03 7.84
C LEU A 145 -11.07 -1.71 9.15
N ILE A 146 -10.28 -2.66 9.66
CA ILE A 146 -10.54 -3.34 10.94
C ILE A 146 -10.41 -2.37 12.11
N LEU A 147 -9.33 -1.56 12.14
CA LEU A 147 -9.11 -0.55 13.18
C LEU A 147 -10.21 0.52 13.16
N SER A 148 -10.58 1.00 11.97
CA SER A 148 -11.67 1.96 11.78
C SER A 148 -13.01 1.41 12.29
N ARG A 149 -13.34 0.15 11.97
CA ARG A 149 -14.55 -0.53 12.48
C ARG A 149 -14.55 -0.65 14.01
N LYS A 150 -13.40 -0.95 14.62
CA LYS A 150 -13.27 -1.05 16.09
C LYS A 150 -13.49 0.29 16.80
N SER A 151 -13.04 1.39 16.18
CA SER A 151 -13.12 2.74 16.76
C SER A 151 -14.46 3.45 16.50
N SER A 152 -15.03 3.28 15.29
CA SER A 152 -16.20 4.05 14.83
C SER A 152 -17.53 3.29 14.84
N GLY A 153 -17.53 1.98 15.10
CA GLY A 153 -18.72 1.14 15.08
C GLY A 153 -19.22 0.80 13.68
N ARG A 154 -20.50 0.39 13.56
CA ARG A 154 -21.14 0.08 12.26
C ARG A 154 -21.62 1.36 11.59
N SER A 155 -20.81 1.88 10.66
CA SER A 155 -21.21 2.97 9.75
C SER A 155 -21.47 2.42 8.36
N ASN A 156 -22.56 2.86 7.71
CA ASN A 156 -22.91 2.48 6.33
C ASN A 156 -21.76 2.75 5.34
N TYR A 157 -20.96 3.79 5.59
CA TYR A 157 -19.79 4.11 4.80
C TYR A 157 -18.68 3.03 4.92
N GLN A 158 -18.36 2.60 6.14
CA GLN A 158 -17.33 1.59 6.38
C GLN A 158 -17.76 0.22 5.82
N ASP A 159 -19.04 -0.14 5.95
CA ASP A 159 -19.55 -1.39 5.42
C ASP A 159 -19.49 -1.41 3.88
N LYS A 160 -19.81 -0.31 3.20
CA LYS A 160 -19.67 -0.20 1.73
C LYS A 160 -18.21 -0.32 1.29
N ARG A 161 -17.28 0.33 1.99
CA ARG A 161 -15.85 0.26 1.66
C ARG A 161 -15.28 -1.14 1.88
N LEU A 162 -15.73 -1.83 2.92
CA LEU A 162 -15.37 -3.24 3.14
C LEU A 162 -15.88 -4.14 2.01
N LEU A 163 -17.11 -3.94 1.53
CA LEU A 163 -17.66 -4.71 0.41
C LEU A 163 -16.85 -4.49 -0.87
N ILE A 164 -16.52 -3.24 -1.19
CA ILE A 164 -15.70 -2.94 -2.37
C ILE A 164 -14.30 -3.57 -2.23
N PHE A 165 -13.70 -3.46 -1.05
CA PHE A 165 -12.42 -4.10 -0.77
C PHE A 165 -12.48 -5.63 -0.94
N ALA A 166 -13.55 -6.29 -0.45
CA ALA A 166 -13.75 -7.72 -0.65
C ALA A 166 -13.84 -8.09 -2.14
N GLN A 167 -14.54 -7.27 -2.95
CA GLN A 167 -14.64 -7.51 -4.39
C GLN A 167 -13.28 -7.37 -5.11
N LEU A 168 -12.45 -6.40 -4.71
CA LEU A 168 -11.10 -6.24 -5.28
C LEU A 168 -10.18 -7.41 -4.93
N ILE A 169 -10.27 -7.92 -3.69
CA ILE A 169 -9.58 -9.15 -3.30
C ILE A 169 -10.06 -10.32 -4.16
N GLU A 170 -11.36 -10.49 -4.33
CA GLU A 170 -11.92 -11.59 -5.10
C GLU A 170 -11.49 -11.55 -6.57
N ILE A 171 -11.44 -10.38 -7.20
CA ILE A 171 -10.90 -10.21 -8.56
C ILE A 171 -9.43 -10.68 -8.61
N HIS A 172 -8.62 -10.27 -7.64
CA HIS A 172 -7.22 -10.64 -7.58
C HIS A 172 -7.02 -12.14 -7.31
N GLU A 173 -7.76 -12.73 -6.37
CA GLU A 173 -7.70 -14.15 -6.02
C GLU A 173 -8.17 -15.03 -7.18
N SER A 174 -9.29 -14.68 -7.82
CA SER A 174 -9.81 -15.38 -9.00
C SER A 174 -8.81 -15.36 -10.16
N ALA A 175 -8.12 -14.24 -10.35
CA ALA A 175 -7.06 -14.14 -11.33
C ALA A 175 -5.88 -15.07 -10.98
N ILE A 176 -5.38 -15.06 -9.74
CA ILE A 176 -4.26 -15.91 -9.33
C ILE A 176 -4.61 -17.41 -9.41
N ALA A 177 -5.84 -17.79 -9.04
CA ALA A 177 -6.30 -19.17 -9.02
C ALA A 177 -6.30 -19.83 -10.41
N ASN A 178 -6.37 -19.02 -11.47
CA ASN A 178 -6.40 -19.48 -12.86
C ASN A 178 -5.12 -19.05 -13.60
N PRO A 179 -3.98 -19.73 -13.39
CA PRO A 179 -2.76 -19.44 -14.13
C PRO A 179 -2.92 -19.84 -15.60
N VAL A 180 -2.65 -18.90 -16.50
CA VAL A 180 -2.73 -19.14 -17.95
C VAL A 180 -1.42 -19.76 -18.43
N ASN A 181 -1.50 -20.92 -19.09
CA ASN A 181 -0.37 -21.45 -19.84
C ASN A 181 -0.40 -20.83 -21.25
N TYR A 182 0.39 -19.77 -21.43
CA TYR A 182 0.42 -19.00 -22.68
C TYR A 182 0.88 -19.83 -23.88
N GLU A 183 1.79 -20.80 -23.71
CA GLU A 183 2.23 -21.67 -24.80
C GLU A 183 1.08 -22.57 -25.31
N ARG A 184 0.31 -23.16 -24.39
CA ARG A 184 -0.87 -23.97 -24.74
C ARG A 184 -1.98 -23.12 -25.34
N MET A 185 -2.16 -21.91 -24.82
CA MET A 185 -3.14 -20.96 -25.34
C MET A 185 -2.80 -20.57 -26.79
N ASP A 186 -1.55 -20.23 -27.08
CA ASP A 186 -1.12 -19.93 -28.46
C ASP A 186 -1.33 -21.15 -29.37
N ALA A 187 -0.97 -22.35 -28.92
CA ALA A 187 -1.14 -23.57 -29.70
C ALA A 187 -2.60 -23.88 -30.03
N LEU A 188 -3.54 -23.64 -29.10
CA LEU A 188 -4.96 -23.93 -29.27
C LEU A 188 -5.72 -22.84 -30.05
N PHE A 189 -5.33 -21.58 -29.87
CA PHE A 189 -6.06 -20.44 -30.43
C PHE A 189 -5.39 -19.78 -31.63
N ASN A 190 -4.29 -20.34 -32.14
CA ASN A 190 -3.67 -19.93 -33.40
C ASN A 190 -4.68 -19.89 -34.58
N GLU A 191 -5.63 -20.82 -34.62
CA GLU A 191 -6.65 -20.89 -35.68
C GLU A 191 -7.87 -19.99 -35.41
N HIS A 192 -8.04 -19.51 -34.16
CA HIS A 192 -9.17 -18.68 -33.75
C HIS A 192 -8.73 -17.49 -32.87
N PRO A 193 -7.94 -16.55 -33.41
CA PRO A 193 -7.44 -15.38 -32.67
C PRO A 193 -8.56 -14.44 -32.19
N GLN A 194 -9.73 -14.52 -32.81
CA GLN A 194 -10.92 -13.74 -32.43
C GLN A 194 -11.32 -13.94 -30.97
N TYR A 195 -11.30 -15.16 -30.44
CA TYR A 195 -11.64 -15.42 -29.04
C TYR A 195 -10.67 -14.76 -28.07
N VAL A 196 -9.38 -14.88 -28.38
CA VAL A 196 -8.28 -14.34 -27.57
C VAL A 196 -8.39 -12.82 -27.50
N ASN A 197 -8.63 -12.16 -28.64
CA ASN A 197 -8.82 -10.72 -28.72
C ASN A 197 -10.04 -10.26 -27.92
N ARG A 198 -11.18 -10.97 -27.99
CA ARG A 198 -12.39 -10.62 -27.22
C ARG A 198 -12.18 -10.74 -25.70
N PHE A 199 -11.48 -11.77 -25.24
CA PHE A 199 -11.09 -11.90 -23.83
C PHE A 199 -10.12 -10.79 -23.41
N GLN A 200 -9.18 -10.44 -24.28
CA GLN A 200 -8.24 -9.35 -24.05
C GLN A 200 -8.95 -7.99 -23.96
N ASP A 201 -9.88 -7.71 -24.87
CA ASP A 201 -10.73 -6.51 -24.87
C ASP A 201 -11.54 -6.41 -23.56
N LEU A 202 -12.13 -7.52 -23.11
CA LEU A 202 -12.86 -7.56 -21.84
C LEU A 202 -11.94 -7.22 -20.64
N ILE A 203 -10.73 -7.78 -20.59
CA ILE A 203 -9.75 -7.50 -19.53
C ILE A 203 -9.33 -6.03 -19.55
N PHE A 204 -9.11 -5.46 -20.73
CA PHE A 204 -8.76 -4.05 -20.89
C PHE A 204 -9.92 -3.12 -20.51
N GLU A 205 -11.16 -3.47 -20.85
CA GLU A 205 -12.33 -2.71 -20.44
C GLU A 205 -12.50 -2.73 -18.91
N MET A 206 -12.33 -3.88 -18.27
CA MET A 206 -12.33 -3.98 -16.80
C MET A 206 -11.24 -3.11 -16.15
N SER A 207 -10.03 -3.12 -16.72
CA SER A 207 -8.93 -2.26 -16.28
C SER A 207 -9.26 -0.77 -16.44
N SER A 208 -9.83 -0.39 -17.59
CA SER A 208 -10.26 0.97 -17.89
C SER A 208 -11.31 1.46 -16.88
N GLN A 209 -12.32 0.63 -16.58
CA GLN A 209 -13.35 0.98 -15.60
C GLN A 209 -12.79 1.20 -14.20
N LEU A 210 -11.83 0.38 -13.76
CA LEU A 210 -11.16 0.59 -12.47
C LEU A 210 -10.40 1.93 -12.43
N ARG A 211 -9.76 2.33 -13.54
CA ARG A 211 -9.13 3.66 -13.65
C ARG A 211 -10.15 4.79 -13.65
N THR A 212 -11.27 4.65 -14.34
CA THR A 212 -12.34 5.65 -14.31
C THR A 212 -12.94 5.79 -12.90
N ILE A 213 -13.09 4.69 -12.15
CA ILE A 213 -13.52 4.73 -10.74
C ILE A 213 -12.51 5.51 -9.89
N TYR A 214 -11.21 5.26 -10.10
CA TYR A 214 -10.15 6.02 -9.44
C TYR A 214 -10.23 7.53 -9.76
N GLU A 215 -10.35 7.90 -11.04
CA GLU A 215 -10.45 9.30 -11.49
C GLU A 215 -11.73 10.00 -11.00
N ALA A 216 -12.83 9.26 -10.91
CA ALA A 216 -14.10 9.77 -10.40
C ALA A 216 -14.02 10.09 -8.90
N GLY A 217 -13.23 9.33 -8.13
CA GLY A 217 -13.07 9.50 -6.69
C GLY A 217 -14.43 9.45 -5.96
N ASN A 218 -14.87 10.60 -5.42
CA ASN A 218 -16.16 10.74 -4.74
C ASN A 218 -17.28 11.32 -5.64
N ASP A 219 -16.99 11.69 -6.89
CA ASP A 219 -17.97 12.24 -7.81
C ASP A 219 -18.78 11.13 -8.49
N LYS A 220 -20.01 10.95 -8.03
CA LYS A 220 -20.91 9.91 -8.55
C LYS A 220 -21.25 10.08 -10.03
N ASN A 221 -21.18 11.30 -10.56
CA ASN A 221 -21.56 11.57 -11.95
C ASN A 221 -20.45 11.16 -12.94
N LYS A 222 -19.23 10.96 -12.46
CA LYS A 222 -18.07 10.53 -13.24
C LYS A 222 -17.83 9.02 -13.19
N LEU A 223 -18.65 8.27 -12.46
CA LEU A 223 -18.54 6.81 -12.43
C LEU A 223 -18.81 6.24 -13.83
N PRO A 224 -18.06 5.20 -14.23
CA PRO A 224 -18.23 4.60 -15.55
C PRO A 224 -19.65 4.03 -15.71
N LYS A 225 -20.20 4.18 -16.91
CA LYS A 225 -21.43 3.48 -17.29
C LYS A 225 -21.07 2.03 -17.63
N ASN A 226 -21.92 1.10 -17.22
CA ASN A 226 -21.67 -0.34 -17.41
C ASN A 226 -22.02 -0.84 -18.82
N ASP A 227 -22.39 0.04 -19.76
CA ASP A 227 -22.92 -0.34 -21.06
C ASP A 227 -21.86 -1.02 -21.94
N SER A 228 -20.63 -0.48 -21.98
CA SER A 228 -19.49 -1.04 -22.74
C SER A 228 -19.05 -2.42 -22.22
N LEU A 229 -19.01 -2.59 -20.89
CA LEU A 229 -18.66 -3.87 -20.27
C LEU A 229 -19.74 -4.93 -20.52
N LYS A 230 -21.02 -4.57 -20.45
CA LYS A 230 -22.12 -5.49 -20.77
C LYS A 230 -22.05 -5.94 -22.22
N GLU A 231 -21.76 -5.03 -23.14
CA GLU A 231 -21.58 -5.35 -24.56
C GLU A 231 -20.39 -6.31 -24.77
N CYS A 232 -19.25 -6.07 -24.12
CA CYS A 232 -18.12 -7.00 -24.16
C CYS A 232 -18.47 -8.39 -23.61
N ILE A 233 -19.22 -8.46 -22.50
CA ILE A 233 -19.67 -9.74 -21.90
C ILE A 233 -20.65 -10.47 -22.83
N GLU A 234 -21.59 -9.76 -23.46
CA GLU A 234 -22.52 -10.36 -24.42
C GLU A 234 -21.80 -10.89 -25.65
N ASN A 235 -20.83 -10.14 -26.19
CA ASN A 235 -20.01 -10.57 -27.32
C ASN A 235 -19.23 -11.85 -27.00
N VAL A 236 -18.66 -11.96 -25.80
CA VAL A 236 -17.97 -13.19 -25.34
C VAL A 236 -18.94 -14.36 -25.14
N ARG A 237 -20.18 -14.09 -24.70
CA ARG A 237 -21.20 -15.13 -24.48
C ARG A 237 -21.80 -15.69 -25.77
N LEU A 238 -21.93 -14.88 -26.82
CA LEU A 238 -22.59 -15.28 -28.07
C LEU A 238 -21.73 -16.19 -28.95
N GLU A 239 -20.42 -16.23 -28.72
CA GLU A 239 -19.46 -17.00 -29.54
C GLU A 239 -18.92 -18.27 -28.86
N MET A 240 -19.26 -18.50 -27.57
CA MET A 240 -19.02 -19.75 -26.82
C MET A 240 -20.18 -20.74 -27.00
#